data_AF-A0A365Z020-F1
#
_entry.id   AF-A0A365Z020-F1
#
_cell.length_a   1.000
_cell.length_b   1.000
_cell.length_c   1.000
_cell.angle_alpha   90.00
_cell.angle_beta   90.00
_cell.angle_gamma   90.00
#
_symmetry.space_group_name_H-M   'P 1'
#
loop_
_entity.id
_entity.type
_entity.pdbx_description
1 polymer ?
#
loop_
_entity_poly.entity_id
_entity_poly.type
_entity_poly.pdbx_seq_one_letter_code
_entity_poly.pdbx_strand_id
1 'polypeptide(L)' 'MLYEARINSLKTRHARLDDQIFDEDRRPMPDQRVLMRLKLEKLRLKEEIERLSLQG' A
#
# COMPACT_ATOMS: atom_id res chain seq x y z
N MET A 1 1.97 -12.47 18.59
CA MET A 1 2.39 -13.43 17.52
C MET A 1 1.48 -13.41 16.27
N LEU A 2 0.15 -13.28 16.39
CA LEU A 2 -0.74 -13.21 15.20
C LEU A 2 -0.72 -11.84 14.48
N TYR A 3 -0.61 -10.74 15.25
CA TYR A 3 -0.56 -9.37 14.69
C TYR A 3 0.68 -9.13 13.83
N GLU A 4 1.84 -9.65 14.23
CA GLU A 4 3.09 -9.56 13.46
C GLU A 4 2.97 -10.19 12.06
N ALA A 5 2.39 -11.38 11.96
CA ALA A 5 2.18 -12.05 10.68
C ALA A 5 1.23 -11.23 9.77
N ARG A 6 0.16 -10.66 10.35
CA ARG A 6 -0.77 -9.80 9.62
C ARG A 6 -0.11 -8.49 9.17
N ILE A 7 0.66 -7.85 10.04
CA ILE A 7 1.43 -6.63 9.75
C ILE A 7 2.42 -6.89 8.60
N ASN A 8 3.16 -8.01 8.62
CA ASN A 8 4.10 -8.36 7.55
C ASN A 8 3.40 -8.60 6.21
N SER A 9 2.23 -9.24 6.22
CA SER A 9 1.41 -9.39 5.00
C SER A 9 0.95 -8.02 4.47
N LEU A 10 0.50 -7.12 5.34
CA LEU A 10 0.06 -5.77 4.94
C LEU A 10 1.23 -4.94 4.41
N LYS A 11 2.41 -5.01 5.04
CA LYS A 11 3.65 -4.37 4.56
C LYS A 11 4.04 -4.86 3.17
N THR A 12 3.93 -6.16 2.92
CA THR A 12 4.19 -6.74 1.60
C THR A 12 3.23 -6.20 0.54
N ARG A 13 1.93 -6.10 0.87
CA ARG A 13 0.93 -5.52 -0.03
C ARG A 13 1.17 -4.03 -0.27
N HIS A 14 1.55 -3.29 0.76
CA HIS A 14 1.92 -1.87 0.64
C HIS A 14 3.11 -1.68 -0.32
N ALA A 15 4.16 -2.48 -0.19
CA ALA A 15 5.31 -2.44 -1.11
C ALA A 15 4.90 -2.73 -2.57
N ARG A 16 4.02 -3.71 -2.80
CA ARG A 16 3.49 -3.99 -4.15
C ARG A 16 2.67 -2.84 -4.75
N LEU A 17 1.99 -2.04 -3.92
CA LEU A 17 1.29 -0.86 -4.41
C LEU A 17 2.27 0.25 -4.78
N ASP A 18 3.39 0.37 -4.06
CA ASP A 18 4.46 1.29 -4.43
C ASP A 18 5.06 0.96 -5.79
N ASP A 19 5.34 -0.32 -6.04
CA ASP A 19 5.84 -0.77 -7.35
C ASP A 19 4.82 -0.45 -8.46
N GLN A 20 3.53 -0.72 -8.24
CA GLN A 20 2.48 -0.42 -9.22
C GLN A 20 2.32 1.08 -9.48
N ILE A 21 2.41 1.92 -8.44
CA ILE A 21 2.37 3.38 -8.60
C ILE A 21 3.54 3.83 -9.44
N PHE A 22 4.74 3.32 -9.15
CA PHE A 22 5.95 3.67 -9.87
C PHE A 22 5.92 3.23 -11.34
N ASP A 23 5.43 2.01 -11.60
CA ASP A 23 5.26 1.49 -12.94
C ASP A 23 4.25 2.30 -13.76
N GLU A 24 3.14 2.74 -13.14
CA GLU A 24 2.15 3.60 -13.79
C GLU A 24 2.70 5.00 -14.04
N ASP A 25 3.39 5.60 -13.07
CA ASP A 25 3.95 6.96 -13.15
C ASP A 25 5.03 7.09 -14.24
N ARG A 26 5.75 5.99 -14.51
CA ARG A 26 6.77 5.89 -15.57
C ARG A 26 6.19 5.75 -16.97
N ARG A 27 4.89 5.51 -17.11
CA ARG A 27 4.28 5.38 -18.44
C ARG A 27 4.34 6.73 -19.16
N PRO A 28 4.53 6.75 -20.50
CA PRO A 28 4.50 7.99 -21.28
C PRO A 28 3.20 8.79 -21.13
N MET A 29 2.09 8.10 -20.86
CA MET A 29 0.80 8.70 -20.56
C MET A 29 0.19 7.98 -19.35
N PRO A 30 0.51 8.41 -18.12
CA PRO A 30 0.04 7.75 -16.91
C PRO A 30 -1.47 7.96 -16.71
N ASP A 31 -2.19 6.91 -16.34
CA ASP A 31 -3.60 7.02 -15.94
C ASP A 31 -3.69 7.60 -14.51
N GLN A 32 -4.04 8.88 -14.45
CA GLN A 32 -4.21 9.61 -13.19
C GLN A 32 -5.28 9.01 -12.28
N ARG A 33 -6.33 8.37 -12.83
CA ARG A 33 -7.36 7.69 -12.04
C ARG A 33 -6.80 6.42 -11.41
N VAL A 34 -5.96 5.67 -12.14
CA VAL A 34 -5.25 4.50 -11.61
C VAL A 34 -4.30 4.93 -10.50
N LEU A 35 -3.45 5.93 -10.76
CA LEU A 35 -2.53 6.48 -9.76
C LEU A 35 -3.25 6.94 -8.48
N MET A 36 -4.37 7.65 -8.62
CA MET A 36 -5.16 8.12 -7.48
C MET A 36 -5.73 6.93 -6.68
N ARG A 37 -6.28 5.91 -7.35
CA ARG A 37 -6.78 4.70 -6.67
C ARG A 37 -5.68 3.96 -5.92
N LEU A 38 -4.52 3.75 -6.57
CA LEU A 38 -3.39 3.06 -5.96
C LEU A 38 -2.84 3.80 -4.74
N LYS A 39 -2.70 5.14 -4.84
CA LYS A 39 -2.26 5.99 -3.71
C LYS A 39 -3.24 5.95 -2.54
N LEU A 40 -4.55 5.95 -2.80
CA LEU A 40 -5.57 5.81 -1.77
C LEU A 40 -5.55 4.43 -1.09
N GLU A 41 -5.37 3.36 -1.87
CA GLU A 41 -5.25 2.01 -1.32
C GLU A 41 -3.99 1.88 -0.45
N LYS A 42 -2.86 2.45 -0.90
CA LYS A 42 -1.61 2.51 -0.15
C LYS A 42 -1.80 3.25 1.18
N LEU A 43 -2.48 4.39 1.18
CA LEU A 43 -2.77 5.16 2.38
C LEU A 43 -3.59 4.35 3.39
N ARG A 44 -4.66 3.67 2.93
CA ARG A 44 -5.50 2.83 3.79
C ARG A 44 -4.73 1.66 4.42
N LEU A 45 -3.84 1.02 3.65
CA LEU A 45 -2.99 -0.05 4.19
C LEU A 45 -2.00 0.48 5.22
N LYS A 46 -1.43 1.67 5.01
CA LYS A 46 -0.57 2.32 5.99
C LYS A 46 -1.31 2.57 7.31
N GLU A 47 -2.52 3.11 7.24
CA GLU A 47 -3.37 3.34 8.42
C GLU A 47 -3.74 2.02 9.13
N GLU A 48 -4.04 0.94 8.39
CA GLU A 48 -4.31 -0.38 8.98
C GLU A 48 -3.07 -0.96 9.68
N ILE A 49 -1.89 -0.83 9.07
CA ILE A 49 -0.62 -1.26 9.67
C ILE A 49 -0.37 -0.50 10.97
N GLU A 50 -0.51 0.83 10.96
CA GLU A 50 -0.32 1.68 12.15
C GLU A 50 -1.31 1.29 13.25
N ARG A 51 -2.60 1.11 12.91
CA ARG A 51 -3.62 0.66 13.87
C ARG A 51 -3.27 -0.69 14.49
N LEU A 52 -2.86 -1.68 13.69
CA LEU A 52 -2.51 -3.00 14.19
C LEU A 52 -1.21 -2.99 15.01
N SER A 53 -0.27 -2.12 14.65
CA SER A 53 0.98 -1.94 15.40
C SER A 53 0.76 -1.31 16.78
N LEU A 54 -0.30 -0.50 16.94
CA LEU A 54 -0.71 0.07 18.23
C LEU A 54 -1.55 -0.89 19.09
N GLN A 55 -2.05 -1.99 18.52
CA GLN A 55 -2.91 -2.97 19.21
C GLN A 55 -2.18 -4.23 19.68
N GLY A 56 -0.92 -4.42 19.28
CA GLY A 56 -0.05 -5.52 19.69
C GLY A 56 0.87 -5.11 20.84
#